data_AF-A0A0V0YK78-F1
#
_entry.id   AF-A0A0V0YK78-F1
#
_cell.length_a   1.000
_cell.length_b   1.000
_cell.length_c   1.000
_cell.angle_alpha   90.00
_cell.angle_beta   90.00
_cell.angle_gamma   90.00
#
_symmetry.space_group_name_H-M   'P 1'
#
loop_
_entity.id
_entity.type
_entity.pdbx_description
1 polymer ?
#
loop_
_entity_poly.entity_id
_entity_poly.type
_entity_poly.pdbx_seq_one_letter_code
_entity_poly.pdbx_strand_id
1 'polypeptide(L)'
;MGLVKAFADMEEGTLEVGMEYRTVSGVAGPLVILDKVKGPKYQEIVNIRLGDGTTRRGQVLEVDGEKAVVQVFEGTSGIDNKYTTVQFTGE
;
A
#
# COMPACT_ATOMS: atom_id res chain seq x y z
N MET A 1 22.94 13.02 31.49
CA MET A 1 21.81 12.43 32.24
C MET A 1 20.59 13.28 31.95
N GLY A 2 19.61 12.73 31.24
CA GLY A 2 18.41 13.47 30.80
C GLY A 2 18.01 13.13 29.37
N LEU A 3 17.76 11.86 29.10
CA LEU A 3 16.87 11.43 28.02
C LEU A 3 15.56 12.21 28.16
N VAL A 4 15.13 12.92 27.11
CA VAL A 4 13.75 12.94 26.57
C VAL A 4 13.64 13.99 25.47
N LYS A 5 14.00 13.65 24.22
CA LYS A 5 13.32 14.24 23.05
C LYS A 5 13.59 13.43 21.79
N ALA A 6 12.70 12.49 21.50
CA ALA A 6 12.40 12.05 20.15
C ALA A 6 11.05 11.31 20.12
N PHE A 7 10.03 11.92 20.72
CA PHE A 7 8.67 11.78 20.19
C PHE A 7 8.50 12.96 19.24
N ALA A 8 9.28 12.93 18.15
CA ALA A 8 9.12 13.86 17.06
C ALA A 8 8.02 13.28 16.17
N ASP A 9 6.85 13.90 16.27
CA ASP A 9 6.00 14.21 15.14
C ASP A 9 5.55 13.00 14.30
N MET A 10 4.41 12.43 14.68
CA MET A 10 3.53 11.78 13.70
C MET A 10 3.14 12.84 12.66
N GLU A 11 3.98 13.04 11.66
CA GLU A 11 3.62 13.78 10.46
C GLU A 11 2.36 13.12 9.88
N GLU A 12 1.31 13.95 9.77
CA GLU A 12 0.10 13.73 8.99
C GLU A 12 0.53 13.41 7.56
N GLY A 13 0.86 12.14 7.32
CA GLY A 13 1.59 11.78 6.11
C GLY A 13 0.65 11.89 4.93
N THR A 14 1.04 12.71 3.98
CA THR A 14 0.45 12.72 2.65
C THR A 14 1.00 11.51 1.90
N LEU A 15 0.19 10.81 1.09
CA LEU A 15 0.73 9.84 0.13
C LEU A 15 1.71 10.57 -0.80
N GLU A 16 2.99 10.27 -0.70
CA GLU A 16 3.97 10.78 -1.65
C GLU A 16 3.99 9.85 -2.87
N VAL A 17 3.72 10.42 -4.05
CA VAL A 17 3.73 9.70 -5.33
C VAL A 17 5.10 9.05 -5.52
N GLY A 18 5.10 7.73 -5.68
CA GLY A 18 6.33 6.97 -5.85
C GLY A 18 6.84 6.28 -4.59
N MET A 19 6.24 6.49 -3.42
CA MET A 19 6.59 5.72 -2.22
C MET A 19 6.16 4.25 -2.34
N GLU A 20 7.09 3.36 -1.97
CA GLU A 20 6.84 1.93 -1.90
C GLU A 20 6.41 1.54 -0.48
N TYR A 21 5.20 1.00 -0.37
CA TYR A 21 4.62 0.51 0.86
C TYR A 21 4.71 -1.02 0.91
N ARG A 22 5.09 -1.56 2.06
CA ARG A 22 4.97 -2.99 2.37
C ARG A 22 3.86 -3.21 3.38
N THR A 23 2.65 -2.96 2.93
CA THR A 23 1.44 -2.83 3.75
C THR A 23 0.41 -3.92 3.46
N VAL A 24 0.77 -4.93 2.68
CA VAL A 24 -0.11 -6.06 2.35
C VAL A 24 -0.49 -6.82 3.62
N SER A 25 -1.77 -6.70 3.99
CA SER A 25 -2.36 -7.34 5.16
C SER A 25 -2.97 -8.69 4.81
N GLY A 26 -3.53 -8.81 3.60
CA GLY A 26 -4.10 -10.07 3.12
C GLY A 26 -4.47 -10.04 1.65
N VAL A 27 -4.81 -11.22 1.13
CA VAL A 27 -5.22 -11.44 -0.25
C VAL A 27 -6.49 -12.31 -0.23
N ALA A 28 -7.53 -11.87 -0.94
CA ALA A 28 -8.82 -12.55 -1.04
C ALA A 28 -9.28 -12.59 -2.50
N GLY A 29 -9.09 -13.73 -3.17
CA GLY A 29 -9.41 -13.85 -4.59
C GLY A 29 -8.66 -12.80 -5.43
N PRO A 30 -9.34 -11.96 -6.23
CA PRO A 30 -8.71 -10.90 -7.02
C PRO A 30 -8.38 -9.63 -6.21
N LEU A 31 -8.67 -9.61 -4.90
CA LEU A 31 -8.52 -8.44 -4.05
C LEU A 31 -7.29 -8.56 -3.14
N VAL A 32 -6.62 -7.44 -2.92
CA VAL A 32 -5.50 -7.26 -2.00
C VAL A 32 -5.88 -6.20 -0.98
N ILE A 33 -5.67 -6.51 0.29
CA ILE A 33 -6.00 -5.63 1.40
C ILE A 33 -4.71 -5.02 1.91
N LEU A 34 -4.67 -3.68 1.96
CA LEU A 34 -3.56 -2.89 2.47
C LEU A 34 -3.95 -2.26 3.80
N ASP A 35 -2.99 -2.18 4.73
CA ASP A 35 -3.15 -1.60 6.07
C ASP A 35 -2.01 -0.61 6.35
N LYS A 36 -2.28 0.49 7.07
CA LYS A 36 -1.29 1.57 7.30
C LYS A 36 -0.89 2.33 6.03
N VAL A 37 -1.83 2.50 5.12
CA VAL A 37 -1.66 3.39 3.95
C VAL A 37 -2.17 4.78 4.30
N LYS A 38 -1.37 5.81 3.99
CA LYS A 38 -1.62 7.17 4.47
C LYS A 38 -2.33 8.05 3.45
N GLY A 39 -3.65 8.00 3.38
CA GLY A 39 -4.46 8.83 2.47
C GLY A 39 -4.73 8.23 1.08
N PRO A 40 -5.01 6.92 0.95
CA PRO A 40 -5.40 6.33 -0.35
C PRO A 40 -6.66 7.01 -0.90
N LYS A 41 -6.71 7.20 -2.23
CA LYS A 41 -7.91 7.69 -2.91
C LYS A 41 -8.68 6.55 -3.55
N TYR A 42 -10.00 6.67 -3.55
CA TYR A 42 -10.87 5.78 -4.30
C TYR A 42 -10.59 5.89 -5.80
N GLN A 43 -10.64 4.76 -6.52
CA GLN A 43 -10.31 4.63 -7.95
C GLN A 43 -8.86 4.91 -8.34
N GLU A 44 -7.98 5.20 -7.37
CA GLU A 44 -6.56 5.42 -7.63
C GLU A 44 -5.88 4.17 -8.19
N ILE A 45 -4.96 4.37 -9.12
CA ILE A 45 -4.15 3.30 -9.69
C ILE A 45 -2.97 3.02 -8.78
N VAL A 46 -2.68 1.73 -8.60
CA VAL A 46 -1.51 1.27 -7.85
C VAL A 46 -0.69 0.30 -8.66
N ASN A 47 0.63 0.38 -8.49
CA ASN A 47 1.58 -0.57 -9.02
C ASN A 47 2.02 -1.51 -7.90
N ILE A 48 1.94 -2.81 -8.14
CA ILE A 48 2.25 -3.87 -7.18
C ILE A 48 3.45 -4.62 -7.71
N ARG A 49 4.59 -4.51 -7.04
CA ARG A 49 5.81 -5.20 -7.43
C ARG A 49 6.00 -6.43 -6.57
N LEU A 50 6.07 -7.60 -7.19
CA LEU A 50 6.26 -8.88 -6.51
C LEU A 50 7.75 -9.13 -6.23
N GLY A 51 8.04 -10.08 -5.35
CA GLY A 51 9.41 -10.47 -5.00
C GLY A 51 10.21 -11.05 -6.16
N ASP A 52 9.55 -11.61 -7.18
CA ASP A 52 10.21 -12.08 -8.42
C ASP A 52 10.59 -10.94 -9.38
N GLY A 53 10.18 -9.71 -9.08
CA GLY A 53 10.46 -8.51 -9.87
C GLY A 53 9.38 -8.15 -10.89
N THR A 54 8.37 -9.00 -11.10
CA THR A 54 7.19 -8.62 -11.89
C THR A 54 6.39 -7.51 -11.23
N THR A 55 5.81 -6.65 -12.06
CA THR A 55 4.91 -5.59 -11.63
C THR A 55 3.53 -5.87 -12.17
N ARG A 56 2.52 -5.71 -11.32
CA ARG A 56 1.10 -5.78 -11.67
C ARG A 56 0.43 -4.46 -11.40
N ARG A 57 -0.67 -4.20 -12.10
CA ARG A 57 -1.52 -3.04 -11.83
C ARG A 57 -2.77 -3.43 -11.06
N GLY A 58 -3.16 -2.52 -10.18
CA GLY A 58 -4.43 -2.60 -9.48
C GLY A 58 -5.12 -1.26 -9.36
N GLN A 59 -6.35 -1.30 -8.88
CA GLN A 59 -7.16 -0.12 -8.62
C GLN A 59 -7.75 -0.20 -7.21
N VAL A 60 -7.73 0.93 -6.50
CA VAL A 60 -8.38 1.05 -5.20
C VAL A 60 -9.90 1.04 -5.37
N LEU A 61 -10.56 0.05 -4.77
CA LEU A 61 -12.02 -0.09 -4.75
C LEU A 61 -12.66 0.43 -3.47
N GLU A 62 -11.93 0.44 -2.35
CA GLU A 62 -12.47 0.90 -1.07
C GLU A 62 -11.35 1.51 -0.23
N VAL A 63 -11.71 2.54 0.54
CA VAL A 63 -10.83 3.20 1.49
C VAL A 63 -11.59 3.34 2.80
N ASP A 64 -11.01 2.81 3.87
CA ASP A 64 -11.51 2.94 5.24
C ASP A 64 -10.35 3.38 6.15
N GLY A 65 -10.24 4.70 6.35
CA GLY A 65 -9.14 5.31 7.11
C GLY A 65 -7.76 4.95 6.55
N GLU A 66 -7.03 4.10 7.28
CA GLU A 66 -5.69 3.63 6.91
C GLU A 66 -5.70 2.29 6.15
N LYS A 67 -6.89 1.76 5.82
CA LYS A 67 -7.08 0.55 5.03
C LYS A 67 -7.50 0.88 3.62
N ALA A 68 -6.98 0.12 2.67
CA ALA A 68 -7.41 0.17 1.28
C ALA A 68 -7.62 -1.23 0.72
N VAL A 69 -8.67 -1.40 -0.06
CA VAL A 69 -8.92 -2.61 -0.84
C VAL A 69 -8.56 -2.33 -2.28
N VAL A 70 -7.64 -3.11 -2.82
CA VAL A 70 -7.14 -2.98 -4.19
C VAL A 70 -7.55 -4.22 -4.99
N GLN A 71 -8.16 -4.02 -6.14
CA GLN A 71 -8.36 -5.09 -7.13
C GLN A 71 -7.17 -5.18 -8.06
N VAL A 72 -6.64 -6.38 -8.26
CA VAL A 72 -5.48 -6.61 -9.14
C VAL A 72 -5.96 -7.18 -10.48
N PHE A 73 -5.67 -6.48 -11.58
CA PHE A 73 -6.15 -6.85 -12.91
C PHE A 73 -5.55 -8.17 -13.42
N GLU A 74 -4.26 -8.38 -13.13
CA GLU A 74 -3.49 -9.55 -13.58
C GLU A 74 -3.60 -10.75 -12.61
N GLY A 75 -4.46 -10.61 -11.58
CA GLY A 75 -4.61 -11.59 -10.50
C GLY A 75 -3.59 -11.43 -9.38
N THR A 76 -3.77 -12.20 -8.32
CA THR A 76 -3.05 -12.03 -7.04
C THR A 76 -2.04 -13.15 -6.74
N SER A 77 -1.84 -14.08 -7.68
CA SER A 77 -0.91 -15.19 -7.52
C SER A 77 0.52 -14.72 -7.26
N GLY A 78 1.14 -15.12 -6.15
CA GLY A 78 2.50 -14.71 -5.80
C GLY A 78 2.61 -13.37 -5.06
N ILE A 79 1.48 -12.70 -4.79
CA ILE A 79 1.46 -11.56 -3.86
C ILE A 79 1.60 -12.10 -2.43
N ASP A 80 2.53 -11.51 -1.69
CA ASP A 80 2.90 -11.89 -0.34
C ASP A 80 3.17 -10.65 0.52
N ASN A 81 3.23 -10.79 1.84
CA ASN A 81 3.46 -9.66 2.74
C ASN A 81 4.94 -9.37 3.04
N LYS A 82 5.88 -10.19 2.54
CA LYS A 82 7.32 -10.07 2.83
C LYS A 82 8.09 -9.38 1.71
N TYR A 83 7.79 -9.70 0.45
CA TYR A 83 8.57 -9.27 -0.70
C TYR A 83 7.78 -8.40 -1.67
N THR A 84 6.45 -8.37 -1.56
CA THR A 84 5.64 -7.49 -2.39
C THR A 84 5.68 -6.05 -1.86
N THR A 85 5.89 -5.10 -2.76
CA THR A 85 5.74 -3.66 -2.51
C THR A 85 4.60 -3.09 -3.34
N VAL A 86 3.94 -2.06 -2.81
CA VAL A 86 2.84 -1.37 -3.47
C VAL A 86 3.18 0.10 -3.58
N GLN A 87 3.00 0.67 -4.76
CA GLN A 87 3.24 2.07 -5.06
C GLN A 87 1.96 2.71 -5.56
N PHE A 88 1.55 3.78 -4.89
CA PHE A 88 0.41 4.62 -5.22
C PHE A 88 0.81 5.64 -6.28
N THR A 89 0.04 5.78 -7.36
CA THR A 89 0.37 6.74 -8.44
C THR A 89 -0.12 8.15 -8.15
N GLY A 90 -1.05 8.32 -7.19
CA GLY A 90 -1.66 9.60 -6.85
C GLY A 90 -2.66 10.15 -7.88
N GLU A 91 -2.93 9.39 -8.94
CA GLU A 91 -3.88 9.71 -10.03
C GLU A 91 -5.34 9.47 -9.65
#